data_AF-A0A7S0X6V3-F1
#
_entry.id   AF-A0A7S0X6V3-F1
#
_cell.length_a   1.000
_cell.length_b   1.000
_cell.length_c   1.000
_cell.angle_alpha   90.00
_cell.angle_beta   90.00
_cell.angle_gamma   90.00
#
_symmetry.space_group_name_H-M   'P 1'
#
loop_
_entity.id
_entity.type
_entity.pdbx_description
1 polymer ?
#
loop_
_entity_poly.entity_id
_entity_poly.type
_entity_poly.pdbx_seq_one_letter_code
_entity_poly.pdbx_strand_id
1 'polypeptide(L)'
;MDTVSKDQGKHVDKVLQVYTIDGVPTGKEVTLPGRIFDIPLRVDIVHRVVVWQRNKRRRSTHKTKNRSEVSGTTRKARPQKGSGRARVGDLRAPQMRGGGVSHGPVLHSFATGLQRKVRRLGLKVALSAKAAEGRIVIVESLHEGVEYKTKLFLSSLDRLLGRQSLAAGEKVHSVLCGEIPPTEAQGALPSKRKDTDRNDSGGRSGKMVPTWVSNAKRASKNLPHVQIMNQFGLNVYDILWHRSLALTPDALEALVLRLDAPIKR
;
A
#
# COMPACT_ATOMS: atom_id res chain seq x y z
N MET A 1 11.57 13.20 22.17
CA MET A 1 12.01 11.79 22.27
C MET A 1 11.09 10.94 23.16
N ASP A 2 9.93 11.43 23.61
CA ASP A 2 8.85 10.56 24.14
C ASP A 2 7.49 11.12 23.68
N THR A 3 6.97 10.66 22.55
CA THR A 3 5.58 10.93 22.11
C THR A 3 4.67 9.72 22.26
N VAL A 4 5.20 8.59 22.75
CA VAL A 4 4.40 7.38 22.96
C VAL A 4 3.88 7.41 24.38
N SER A 5 2.56 7.46 24.52
CA SER A 5 1.89 7.40 25.82
C SER A 5 2.34 6.15 26.58
N LYS A 6 2.80 6.31 27.83
CA LYS A 6 3.18 5.21 28.73
C LYS A 6 2.00 4.27 29.05
N ASP A 7 0.77 4.66 28.71
CA ASP A 7 -0.46 3.91 28.95
C ASP A 7 -0.85 2.93 27.82
N GLN A 8 -0.08 2.86 26.73
CA GLN A 8 -0.43 2.01 25.59
C GLN A 8 -0.37 0.51 25.95
N GLY A 9 -1.42 -0.24 25.57
CA GLY A 9 -1.51 -1.69 25.76
C GLY A 9 -2.40 -2.16 26.90
N LYS A 10 -3.27 -1.28 27.42
CA LYS A 10 -4.29 -1.61 28.42
C LYS A 10 -5.58 -2.15 27.79
N HIS A 11 -5.65 -2.17 26.45
CA HIS A 11 -6.82 -2.57 25.67
C HIS A 11 -8.06 -1.74 25.97
N VAL A 12 -7.88 -0.45 26.24
CA VAL A 12 -8.98 0.47 26.56
C VAL A 12 -9.63 0.98 25.27
N ASP A 13 -10.95 1.01 25.25
CA ASP A 13 -11.72 1.57 24.15
C ASP A 13 -11.59 3.10 24.12
N LYS A 14 -11.47 3.67 22.93
CA LYS A 14 -11.32 5.13 22.73
C LYS A 14 -12.48 5.67 21.93
N VAL A 15 -13.16 6.70 22.43
CA VAL A 15 -14.26 7.36 21.71
C VAL A 15 -13.70 8.50 20.88
N LEU A 16 -14.07 8.57 19.60
CA LEU A 16 -13.70 9.65 18.67
C LEU A 16 -14.97 10.30 18.10
N GLN A 17 -14.92 11.62 17.91
CA GLN A 17 -15.96 12.36 17.20
C GLN A 17 -15.85 12.14 15.68
N VAL A 18 -17.00 12.14 15.02
CA VAL A 18 -17.12 12.08 13.57
C VAL A 18 -17.15 13.49 12.99
N TYR A 19 -16.35 13.70 11.95
CA TYR A 19 -16.26 14.96 11.22
C TYR A 19 -16.78 14.81 9.80
N THR A 20 -17.34 15.89 9.25
CA THR A 20 -17.54 16.05 7.80
C THR A 20 -16.20 16.29 7.12
N ILE A 21 -16.12 16.11 5.80
CA ILE A 21 -14.89 16.33 5.01
C ILE A 21 -14.29 17.74 5.19
N ASP A 22 -15.12 18.74 5.52
CA ASP A 22 -14.69 20.12 5.77
C ASP A 22 -14.24 20.40 7.21
N GLY A 23 -14.18 19.38 8.07
CA GLY A 23 -13.72 19.49 9.45
C GLY A 23 -14.75 20.10 10.41
N VAL A 24 -16.04 20.01 10.07
CA VAL A 24 -17.16 20.34 10.95
C VAL A 24 -17.54 19.08 11.74
N PRO A 25 -17.69 19.13 13.07
CA PRO A 25 -18.13 17.99 13.86
C PRO A 25 -19.62 17.71 13.58
N THR A 26 -19.97 16.46 13.24
CA THR A 26 -21.37 16.04 13.02
C THR A 26 -22.11 15.79 14.34
N GLY A 27 -21.40 15.72 15.47
CA GLY A 27 -21.96 15.39 16.79
C GLY A 27 -22.18 13.88 17.02
N LYS A 28 -21.90 13.05 16.01
CA LYS A 28 -21.85 11.59 16.15
C LYS A 28 -20.50 11.17 16.75
N GLU A 29 -20.52 10.13 17.56
CA GLU A 29 -19.34 9.54 18.17
C GLU A 29 -19.19 8.08 17.73
N VAL A 30 -17.95 7.63 17.58
CA VAL A 30 -17.60 6.27 17.19
C VAL A 30 -16.56 5.71 18.15
N THR A 31 -16.79 4.49 18.60
CA THR A 31 -15.90 3.78 19.53
C THR A 31 -14.85 2.98 18.77
N LEU A 32 -13.57 3.27 19.04
CA LEU A 32 -12.45 2.46 18.61
C LEU A 32 -12.21 1.33 19.63
N PRO A 33 -12.28 0.05 19.22
CA PRO A 33 -12.07 -1.07 20.13
C PRO A 33 -10.59 -1.21 20.54
N GLY A 34 -10.31 -1.20 21.84
CA GLY A 34 -8.98 -1.28 22.44
C GLY A 34 -8.24 -2.59 22.10
N ARG A 35 -8.96 -3.67 21.85
CA ARG A 35 -8.39 -4.95 21.34
C ARG A 35 -7.67 -4.84 19.99
N ILE A 36 -7.89 -3.77 19.23
CA ILE A 36 -7.27 -3.51 17.92
C ILE A 36 -6.45 -2.23 17.94
N PHE A 37 -6.95 -1.19 18.60
CA PHE A 37 -6.39 0.17 18.59
C PHE A 37 -5.60 0.53 19.86
N ASP A 38 -5.51 -0.36 20.85
CA ASP A 38 -4.70 -0.18 22.05
C ASP A 38 -3.92 -1.46 22.40
N ILE A 39 -3.14 -1.95 21.43
CA ILE A 39 -2.16 -3.04 21.62
C ILE A 39 -0.81 -2.43 22.03
N PRO A 40 -0.02 -3.09 22.91
CA PRO A 40 1.33 -2.65 23.23
C PRO A 40 2.18 -2.47 21.97
N LEU A 41 2.98 -1.39 21.96
CA LEU A 41 3.84 -1.07 20.84
C LEU A 41 4.93 -2.14 20.67
N ARG A 42 4.92 -2.79 19.50
CA ARG A 42 5.86 -3.87 19.14
C ARG A 42 6.54 -3.60 17.81
N VAL A 43 7.66 -2.87 17.89
CA VAL A 43 8.45 -2.46 16.72
C VAL A 43 9.04 -3.66 15.98
N ASP A 44 9.37 -4.74 16.69
CA ASP A 44 9.87 -6.01 16.14
C ASP A 44 8.92 -6.62 15.12
N ILE A 45 7.63 -6.71 15.46
CA ILE A 45 6.59 -7.29 14.59
C ILE A 45 6.34 -6.40 13.39
N VAL A 46 6.24 -5.08 13.62
CA VAL A 46 6.02 -4.10 12.55
C VAL A 46 7.16 -4.14 11.55
N HIS A 47 8.41 -4.14 12.01
CA HIS A 47 9.60 -4.24 11.16
C HIS A 47 9.56 -5.51 10.29
N ARG A 48 9.27 -6.68 10.88
CA ARG A 48 9.16 -7.94 10.13
C ARG A 48 8.10 -7.87 9.02
N VAL A 49 6.94 -7.28 9.30
CA VAL A 49 5.86 -7.13 8.31
C VAL A 49 6.27 -6.18 7.19
N VAL A 50 6.93 -5.06 7.52
CA VAL A 50 7.42 -4.09 6.53
C VAL A 50 8.48 -4.72 5.61
N VAL A 51 9.47 -5.41 6.16
CA VAL A 51 10.49 -6.11 5.36
C VAL A 51 9.84 -7.16 4.46
N TRP A 52 8.90 -7.94 4.99
CA TRP A 52 8.13 -8.91 4.21
C TRP A 52 7.38 -8.25 3.04
N GLN A 53 6.70 -7.12 3.27
CA GLN A 53 5.99 -6.36 2.23
C GLN A 53 6.94 -5.83 1.15
N ARG A 54 8.09 -5.23 1.54
CA ARG A 54 9.09 -4.72 0.60
C ARG A 54 9.69 -5.83 -0.24
N ASN A 55 10.05 -6.95 0.39
CA ASN A 55 10.59 -8.12 -0.30
C ASN A 55 9.60 -8.74 -1.29
N LYS A 56 8.30 -8.77 -0.94
CA LYS A 56 7.25 -9.26 -1.84
C LYS A 56 6.98 -8.30 -3.02
N ARG A 57 7.14 -6.99 -2.83
CA ARG A 57 7.01 -5.98 -3.90
C ARG A 57 8.23 -5.97 -4.85
N ARG A 58 9.40 -6.41 -4.38
CA ARG A 58 10.65 -6.41 -5.16
C ARG A 58 10.64 -7.49 -6.25
N ARG A 59 10.88 -7.07 -7.49
CA ARG A 59 11.05 -7.97 -8.65
C ARG A 59 12.53 -8.04 -9.02
N SER A 60 13.07 -9.25 -9.22
CA SER A 60 14.39 -9.42 -9.84
C SER A 60 14.27 -9.26 -11.36
N THR A 61 14.98 -8.29 -11.92
CA THR A 61 15.10 -8.07 -13.38
C THR A 61 16.54 -8.13 -13.87
N HIS A 62 17.50 -8.02 -12.95
CA HIS A 62 18.92 -8.23 -13.25
C HIS A 62 19.24 -9.70 -13.50
N LYS A 63 19.88 -9.96 -14.65
CA LYS A 63 20.46 -11.25 -15.04
C LYS A 63 21.74 -11.01 -15.82
N THR A 64 22.82 -11.65 -15.41
CA THR A 64 24.03 -11.78 -16.23
C THR A 64 24.00 -13.08 -17.01
N LYS A 65 24.68 -13.09 -18.17
CA LYS A 65 24.88 -14.34 -18.91
C LYS A 65 25.97 -15.15 -18.23
N ASN A 66 25.61 -16.36 -17.80
CA ASN A 66 26.60 -17.33 -17.37
C ASN A 66 27.42 -17.82 -18.57
N ARG A 67 28.57 -18.45 -18.30
CA ARG A 67 29.44 -19.10 -19.29
C ARG A 67 28.68 -19.92 -20.35
N SER A 68 27.64 -20.65 -19.94
CA SER A 68 26.82 -21.50 -20.82
C SER A 68 25.89 -20.70 -21.74
N GLU A 69 25.45 -19.52 -21.31
CA GLU A 69 24.50 -18.65 -22.02
C GLU A 69 25.19 -17.65 -22.95
N VAL A 70 26.49 -17.39 -22.74
CA VAL A 70 27.30 -16.56 -23.63
C VAL A 70 27.52 -17.27 -24.97
N SER A 71 27.31 -16.55 -26.07
CA SER A 71 27.59 -17.04 -27.42
C SER A 71 29.10 -17.10 -27.67
N GLY A 72 29.59 -18.18 -28.27
CA GLY A 72 31.02 -18.36 -28.56
C GLY A 72 31.37 -19.81 -28.85
N THR A 73 32.65 -20.16 -28.96
CA THR A 73 33.08 -21.55 -29.19
C THR A 73 33.31 -22.30 -27.88
N THR A 74 32.73 -23.50 -27.75
CA THR A 74 32.99 -24.46 -26.64
C THR A 74 34.15 -25.41 -26.99
N ARG A 75 34.56 -25.46 -28.26
CA ARG A 75 35.76 -26.16 -28.69
C ARG A 75 36.97 -25.64 -27.94
N LYS A 76 37.88 -26.55 -27.60
CA LYS A 76 39.14 -26.21 -26.97
C LYS A 76 39.90 -25.18 -27.80
N ALA A 77 40.24 -24.05 -27.19
CA ALA A 77 40.88 -22.92 -27.87
C ALA A 77 42.24 -23.31 -28.49
N ARG A 78 42.96 -24.25 -27.87
CA ARG A 78 44.27 -24.72 -28.31
C ARG A 78 44.64 -26.09 -27.71
N PRO A 79 45.63 -26.81 -28.27
CA PRO A 79 46.08 -28.09 -27.74
C PRO A 79 46.55 -28.00 -26.27
N GLN A 80 46.45 -29.12 -25.55
CA GLN A 80 46.79 -29.19 -24.11
C GLN A 80 48.28 -28.91 -23.84
N LYS A 81 49.16 -29.22 -24.80
CA LYS A 81 50.61 -29.10 -24.74
C LYS A 81 51.14 -28.54 -26.06
N GLY A 82 52.38 -28.03 -26.08
CA GLY A 82 53.05 -27.54 -27.28
C GLY A 82 52.78 -26.07 -27.66
N SER A 83 52.00 -25.33 -26.87
CA SER A 83 51.64 -23.93 -27.19
C SER A 83 52.36 -22.85 -26.37
N GLY A 84 53.17 -23.22 -25.37
CA GLY A 84 53.95 -22.27 -24.56
C GLY A 84 53.16 -21.25 -23.71
N ARG A 85 51.82 -21.25 -23.72
CA ARG A 85 50.99 -20.34 -22.91
C ARG A 85 50.02 -21.11 -21.99
N ALA A 86 49.34 -20.40 -21.07
CA ALA A 86 48.47 -21.00 -20.04
C ALA A 86 47.40 -21.98 -20.58
N ARG A 87 47.07 -23.04 -19.85
CA ARG A 87 46.04 -24.00 -20.31
C ARG A 87 44.67 -23.31 -20.39
N VAL A 88 43.98 -23.44 -21.53
CA VAL A 88 42.65 -22.87 -21.74
C VAL A 88 41.73 -23.94 -22.35
N GLY A 89 40.53 -24.05 -21.80
CA GLY A 89 39.45 -24.88 -22.33
C GLY A 89 38.69 -24.11 -23.41
N ASP A 90 37.56 -23.52 -23.04
CA ASP A 90 36.67 -22.74 -23.89
C ASP A 90 36.99 -21.23 -23.85
N LEU A 91 36.60 -20.51 -24.91
CA LEU A 91 36.76 -19.06 -25.00
C LEU A 91 35.66 -18.29 -24.25
N ARG A 92 34.61 -18.98 -23.79
CA ARG A 92 33.49 -18.40 -23.03
C ARG A 92 33.78 -18.25 -21.52
N ALA A 93 34.96 -18.68 -21.07
CA ALA A 93 35.34 -18.65 -19.66
C ALA A 93 35.43 -17.21 -19.11
N PRO A 94 35.13 -16.98 -17.82
CA PRO A 94 35.03 -15.63 -17.23
C PRO A 94 36.29 -14.78 -17.32
N GLN A 95 37.47 -15.42 -17.32
CA GLN A 95 38.76 -14.74 -17.47
C GLN A 95 39.04 -14.27 -18.90
N MET A 96 38.28 -14.74 -19.90
CA MET A 96 38.42 -14.35 -21.29
C MET A 96 37.60 -13.08 -21.57
N ARG A 97 38.08 -12.23 -22.49
CA ARG A 97 37.31 -11.07 -22.97
C ARG A 97 36.01 -11.54 -23.65
N GLY A 98 34.88 -10.99 -23.22
CA GLY A 98 33.55 -11.41 -23.71
C GLY A 98 33.05 -12.73 -23.12
N GLY A 99 33.74 -13.29 -22.12
CA GLY A 99 33.31 -14.47 -21.37
C GLY A 99 32.10 -14.22 -20.46
N GLY A 100 31.51 -15.29 -19.95
CA GLY A 100 30.39 -15.20 -19.00
C GLY A 100 30.80 -14.65 -17.64
N VAL A 101 29.86 -14.05 -16.91
CA VAL A 101 30.14 -13.51 -15.57
C VAL A 101 30.02 -14.62 -14.53
N SER A 102 31.06 -14.82 -13.71
CA SER A 102 31.00 -15.78 -12.59
C SER A 102 30.34 -15.13 -11.37
N HIS A 103 29.47 -15.87 -10.68
CA HIS A 103 28.68 -15.39 -9.52
C HIS A 103 27.92 -14.09 -9.76
N GLY A 104 27.56 -13.82 -11.02
CA GLY A 104 26.74 -12.68 -11.37
C GLY A 104 25.27 -12.87 -10.94
N PRO A 105 24.48 -11.78 -10.92
CA PRO A 105 23.08 -11.85 -10.53
C PRO A 105 22.26 -12.77 -11.45
N VAL A 106 21.42 -13.59 -10.82
CA VAL A 106 20.47 -14.48 -11.49
C VAL A 106 19.04 -14.03 -11.16
N LEU A 107 18.11 -14.24 -12.08
CA LEU A 107 16.68 -14.03 -11.82
C LEU A 107 16.24 -14.96 -10.68
N HIS A 108 15.73 -14.36 -9.60
CA HIS A 108 15.23 -15.09 -8.44
C HIS A 108 14.10 -14.29 -7.78
N SER A 109 13.36 -14.93 -6.89
CA SER A 109 12.33 -14.26 -6.09
C SER A 109 12.91 -13.79 -4.75
N PHE A 110 12.63 -12.55 -4.38
CA PHE A 110 12.95 -12.02 -3.05
C PHE A 110 11.85 -12.31 -2.02
N ALA A 111 10.70 -12.87 -2.46
CA ALA A 111 9.55 -13.04 -1.59
C ALA A 111 9.84 -14.02 -0.45
N THR A 112 9.53 -13.59 0.77
CA THR A 112 9.68 -14.39 1.99
C THR A 112 8.32 -14.79 2.55
N GLY A 113 8.27 -15.92 3.26
CA GLY A 113 7.09 -16.35 4.00
C GLY A 113 6.94 -15.60 5.32
N LEU A 114 5.70 -15.37 5.76
CA LEU A 114 5.40 -14.82 7.10
C LEU A 114 4.03 -15.33 7.56
N GLN A 115 3.90 -15.73 8.83
CA GLN A 115 2.65 -16.29 9.36
C GLN A 115 1.50 -15.26 9.31
N ARG A 116 0.28 -15.70 8.99
CA ARG A 116 -0.90 -14.83 8.89
C ARG A 116 -1.21 -14.11 10.21
N LYS A 117 -1.03 -14.80 11.34
CA LYS A 117 -1.18 -14.23 12.70
C LYS A 117 -0.24 -13.05 12.93
N VAL A 118 1.03 -13.17 12.52
CA VAL A 118 2.03 -12.11 12.64
C VAL A 118 1.69 -10.91 11.76
N ARG A 119 1.21 -11.14 10.52
CA ARG A 119 0.75 -10.06 9.64
C ARG A 119 -0.41 -9.27 10.23
N ARG A 120 -1.40 -9.99 10.79
CA ARG A 120 -2.55 -9.36 11.45
C ARG A 120 -2.13 -8.58 12.70
N LEU A 121 -1.25 -9.15 13.52
CA LEU A 121 -0.70 -8.48 14.69
C LEU A 121 0.03 -7.18 14.31
N GLY A 122 0.89 -7.23 13.28
CA GLY A 122 1.59 -6.02 12.80
C GLY A 122 0.65 -4.92 12.33
N LEU A 123 -0.50 -5.29 11.73
CA LEU A 123 -1.53 -4.32 11.36
C LEU A 123 -2.19 -3.69 12.60
N LYS A 124 -2.54 -4.49 13.61
CA LYS A 124 -3.11 -3.97 14.87
C LYS A 124 -2.13 -3.04 15.60
N VAL A 125 -0.85 -3.40 15.67
CA VAL A 125 0.19 -2.57 16.30
C VAL A 125 0.36 -1.24 15.56
N ALA A 126 0.35 -1.24 14.22
CA ALA A 126 0.45 -0.01 13.44
C ALA A 126 -0.76 0.91 13.63
N LEU A 127 -1.98 0.35 13.68
CA LEU A 127 -3.20 1.11 13.98
C LEU A 127 -3.19 1.66 15.41
N SER A 128 -2.72 0.86 16.38
CA SER A 128 -2.61 1.29 17.78
C SER A 128 -1.63 2.44 17.93
N ALA A 129 -0.48 2.40 17.24
CA ALA A 129 0.48 3.50 17.24
C ALA A 129 -0.15 4.81 16.73
N LYS A 130 -0.90 4.76 15.62
CA LYS A 130 -1.61 5.94 15.10
C LYS A 130 -2.71 6.46 16.04
N ALA A 131 -3.43 5.56 16.71
CA ALA A 131 -4.46 5.91 17.66
C ALA A 131 -3.89 6.58 18.92
N ALA A 132 -2.75 6.07 19.41
CA ALA A 132 -2.00 6.62 20.54
C ALA A 132 -1.44 8.01 20.22
N GLU A 133 -0.97 8.23 18.99
CA GLU A 133 -0.54 9.55 18.51
C GLU A 133 -1.69 10.52 18.23
N GLY A 134 -2.95 10.06 18.30
CA GLY A 134 -4.13 10.88 17.97
C GLY A 134 -4.25 11.25 16.49
N ARG A 135 -3.64 10.45 15.59
CA ARG A 135 -3.58 10.72 14.14
C ARG A 135 -4.64 9.97 13.34
N ILE A 136 -5.63 9.39 14.00
CA ILE A 136 -6.79 8.76 13.38
C ILE A 136 -7.95 9.75 13.41
N VAL A 137 -8.53 10.02 12.25
CA VAL A 137 -9.69 10.90 12.07
C VAL A 137 -10.84 10.08 11.50
N ILE A 138 -12.03 10.23 12.09
CA ILE A 138 -13.23 9.59 11.57
C ILE A 138 -14.00 10.61 10.72
N VAL A 139 -14.23 10.27 9.45
CA VAL A 139 -14.92 11.11 8.47
C VAL A 139 -16.23 10.46 8.09
N GLU A 140 -17.36 11.18 8.17
CA GLU A 140 -18.69 10.63 7.91
C GLU A 140 -18.79 9.95 6.54
N SER A 141 -18.49 10.67 5.47
CA SER A 141 -18.44 10.12 4.13
C SER A 141 -17.36 10.81 3.28
N LEU A 142 -16.73 10.04 2.40
CA LEU A 142 -15.75 10.52 1.41
C LEU A 142 -16.38 10.70 0.02
N HIS A 143 -17.70 10.54 -0.09
CA HIS A 143 -18.42 10.48 -1.36
C HIS A 143 -19.36 11.66 -1.52
N GLU A 144 -20.06 12.03 -0.45
CA GLU A 144 -21.06 13.09 -0.47
C GLU A 144 -20.36 14.45 -0.37
N GLY A 145 -20.79 15.40 -1.20
CA GLY A 145 -20.23 16.76 -1.20
C GLY A 145 -18.84 16.91 -1.84
N VAL A 146 -18.20 15.84 -2.30
CA VAL A 146 -16.87 15.93 -2.93
C VAL A 146 -16.97 16.09 -4.45
N GLU A 147 -16.62 17.28 -4.94
CA GLU A 147 -16.39 17.52 -6.37
C GLU A 147 -15.08 16.87 -6.84
N TYR A 148 -15.00 16.53 -8.14
CA TYR A 148 -13.79 15.97 -8.76
C TYR A 148 -12.67 17.02 -8.99
N LYS A 149 -12.47 17.96 -8.06
CA LYS A 149 -11.46 19.02 -8.16
C LYS A 149 -10.41 18.87 -7.06
N THR A 150 -9.16 18.71 -7.48
CA THR A 150 -7.98 18.55 -6.60
C THR A 150 -7.82 19.71 -5.61
N LYS A 151 -8.02 20.96 -6.07
CA LYS A 151 -7.88 22.17 -5.25
C LYS A 151 -8.90 22.22 -4.11
N LEU A 152 -10.17 21.91 -4.40
CA LEU A 152 -11.24 21.88 -3.39
C LEU A 152 -10.97 20.77 -2.38
N PHE A 153 -10.61 19.58 -2.86
CA PHE A 153 -10.30 18.44 -2.01
C PHE A 153 -9.10 18.71 -1.08
N LEU A 154 -8.03 19.34 -1.58
CA LEU A 154 -6.92 19.81 -0.75
C LEU A 154 -7.38 20.79 0.34
N SER A 155 -8.18 21.79 -0.03
CA SER A 155 -8.68 22.76 0.96
C SER A 155 -9.52 22.13 2.06
N SER A 156 -10.34 21.11 1.72
CA SER A 156 -11.15 20.41 2.71
C SER A 156 -10.27 19.54 3.60
N LEU A 157 -9.27 18.85 3.05
CA LEU A 157 -8.29 18.10 3.83
C LEU A 157 -7.45 18.99 4.76
N ASP A 158 -7.06 20.18 4.30
CA ASP A 158 -6.34 21.16 5.12
C ASP A 158 -7.19 21.65 6.28
N ARG A 159 -8.50 21.86 6.09
CA ARG A 159 -9.42 22.22 7.17
C ARG A 159 -9.64 21.07 8.16
N LEU A 160 -9.83 19.86 7.65
CA LEU A 160 -10.07 18.65 8.43
C LEU A 160 -8.85 18.33 9.31
N LEU A 161 -7.66 18.36 8.73
CA LEU A 161 -6.43 17.94 9.39
C LEU A 161 -5.70 19.09 10.06
N GLY A 162 -5.87 20.33 9.60
CA GLY A 162 -5.24 21.51 10.20
C GLY A 162 -5.71 21.82 11.62
N ARG A 163 -6.91 21.38 12.01
CA ARG A 163 -7.44 21.51 13.38
C ARG A 163 -6.94 20.42 14.34
N GLN A 164 -6.67 19.21 13.84
CA GLN A 164 -6.22 18.07 14.65
C GLN A 164 -4.71 17.79 14.55
N SER A 165 -4.02 18.39 13.59
CA SER A 165 -2.58 18.23 13.38
C SER A 165 -1.77 19.17 14.27
N LEU A 166 -1.83 18.95 15.58
CA LEU A 166 -0.77 19.40 16.48
C LEU A 166 0.46 18.46 16.36
N ALA A 167 1.63 19.08 16.34
CA ALA A 167 3.00 18.54 16.48
C ALA A 167 3.91 18.35 15.24
N ALA A 168 3.58 18.84 14.04
CA ALA A 168 4.61 19.26 13.08
C ALA A 168 3.97 20.14 12.00
N GLY A 169 4.40 21.40 11.91
CA GLY A 169 3.90 22.39 10.96
C GLY A 169 4.29 22.12 9.50
N GLU A 170 3.96 20.96 8.96
CA GLU A 170 4.08 20.69 7.52
C GLU A 170 2.70 20.70 6.87
N LYS A 171 2.51 21.68 5.97
CA LYS A 171 1.28 22.01 5.22
C LYS A 171 0.82 20.92 4.23
N VAL A 172 1.34 19.70 4.35
CA VAL A 172 1.16 18.62 3.36
C VAL A 172 0.93 17.32 4.13
N HIS A 173 -0.28 17.15 4.65
CA HIS A 173 -0.61 15.97 5.43
C HIS A 173 -0.66 14.74 4.52
N SER A 174 0.17 13.74 4.79
CA SER A 174 0.04 12.45 4.12
C SER A 174 -1.15 11.69 4.71
N VAL A 175 -2.20 11.48 3.92
CA VAL A 175 -3.49 10.95 4.37
C VAL A 175 -3.76 9.63 3.68
N LEU A 176 -3.96 8.61 4.50
CA LEU A 176 -4.54 7.37 4.04
C LEU A 176 -6.03 7.40 4.34
N CYS A 177 -6.87 7.36 3.31
CA CYS A 177 -8.32 7.25 3.49
C CYS A 177 -8.73 5.79 3.25
N GLY A 178 -9.34 5.15 4.26
CA GLY A 178 -10.00 3.85 4.12
C GLY A 178 -11.47 4.03 3.72
N GLU A 179 -11.87 3.58 2.53
CA GLU A 179 -13.24 3.70 2.01
C GLU A 179 -13.87 2.32 1.76
N ILE A 180 -15.16 2.14 2.10
CA ILE A 180 -15.99 1.12 1.45
C ILE A 180 -16.62 1.80 0.22
N PRO A 181 -16.47 1.28 -1.01
CA PRO A 181 -17.23 1.81 -2.13
C PRO A 181 -18.74 1.65 -1.84
N PRO A 182 -19.59 2.64 -2.15
CA PRO A 182 -21.00 2.61 -1.78
C PRO A 182 -21.70 1.39 -2.36
N THR A 183 -22.59 0.78 -1.56
CA THR A 183 -23.22 -0.53 -1.83
C THR A 183 -24.03 -0.57 -3.13
N GLU A 184 -24.53 0.56 -3.64
CA GLU A 184 -25.15 0.67 -4.97
C GLU A 184 -24.19 0.31 -6.14
N ALA A 185 -22.88 0.24 -5.87
CA ALA A 185 -21.86 -0.19 -6.82
C ALA A 185 -21.47 -1.69 -6.70
N GLN A 186 -22.16 -2.48 -5.88
CA GLN A 186 -22.02 -3.96 -5.85
C GLN A 186 -22.89 -4.66 -6.91
N GLY A 187 -23.27 -3.95 -7.97
CA GLY A 187 -23.74 -4.58 -9.20
C GLY A 187 -22.60 -5.35 -9.87
N ALA A 188 -22.90 -6.57 -10.34
CA ALA A 188 -21.97 -7.51 -10.96
C ALA A 188 -20.88 -6.87 -11.84
N LEU A 189 -19.71 -7.54 -11.93
CA LEU A 189 -18.72 -7.24 -12.97
C LEU A 189 -19.46 -7.05 -14.30
N PRO A 190 -19.18 -5.98 -15.07
CA PRO A 190 -19.76 -5.85 -16.39
C PRO A 190 -19.43 -7.12 -17.17
N SER A 191 -20.47 -7.89 -17.53
CA SER A 191 -20.33 -8.98 -18.48
C SER A 191 -19.66 -8.41 -19.73
N LYS A 192 -18.86 -9.24 -20.42
CA LYS A 192 -18.20 -8.86 -21.69
C LYS A 192 -19.22 -8.08 -22.53
N ARG A 193 -18.88 -6.83 -22.88
CA ARG A 193 -19.65 -6.08 -23.87
C ARG A 193 -19.85 -7.00 -25.07
N LYS A 194 -21.11 -7.32 -25.41
CA LYS A 194 -21.42 -7.66 -26.78
C LYS A 194 -21.18 -6.36 -27.56
N ASP A 195 -20.27 -6.42 -28.51
CA ASP A 195 -20.11 -5.37 -29.51
C ASP A 195 -21.40 -5.35 -30.34
N THR A 196 -22.39 -4.59 -29.90
CA THR A 196 -23.49 -4.16 -30.74
C THR A 196 -23.40 -2.65 -30.88
N ASP A 197 -23.38 -2.23 -32.14
CA ASP A 197 -23.66 -0.90 -32.65
C ASP A 197 -22.46 0.04 -32.81
N ARG A 198 -21.61 -0.34 -33.77
CA ARG A 198 -20.97 0.62 -34.68
C ARG A 198 -22.07 1.28 -35.52
N ASN A 199 -22.54 2.45 -35.11
CA ASN A 199 -23.12 3.52 -35.92
C ASN A 199 -24.21 4.23 -35.12
N ASP A 200 -23.82 5.22 -34.32
CA ASP A 200 -24.68 6.39 -34.16
C ASP A 200 -23.84 7.64 -33.91
N SER A 201 -23.84 8.52 -34.89
CA SER A 201 -23.28 9.86 -34.85
C SER A 201 -24.24 10.77 -34.08
N GLY A 202 -24.26 10.63 -32.76
CA GLY A 202 -25.06 11.44 -31.85
C GLY A 202 -24.26 11.76 -30.59
N GLY A 203 -24.25 13.05 -30.22
CA GLY A 203 -23.62 13.66 -29.04
C GLY A 203 -22.83 12.77 -28.08
N ARG A 204 -21.51 13.01 -27.96
CA ARG A 204 -20.70 12.57 -26.81
C ARG A 204 -21.10 13.38 -25.56
N SER A 205 -22.31 13.19 -25.06
CA SER A 205 -22.80 13.73 -23.79
C SER A 205 -23.32 12.62 -22.87
N GLY A 206 -22.79 11.40 -23.01
CA GLY A 206 -22.85 10.41 -21.94
C GLY A 206 -21.58 10.50 -21.10
N LYS A 207 -21.58 11.27 -20.00
CA LYS A 207 -20.56 11.15 -18.95
C LYS A 207 -20.71 9.77 -18.30
N MET A 208 -20.19 8.74 -18.97
CA MET A 208 -20.13 7.39 -18.41
C MET A 208 -18.96 7.36 -17.42
N VAL A 209 -19.22 7.90 -16.23
CA VAL A 209 -18.35 7.82 -15.06
C VAL A 209 -18.27 6.33 -14.71
N PRO A 210 -17.10 5.66 -14.79
CA PRO A 210 -17.01 4.29 -14.25
C PRO A 210 -17.43 4.31 -12.77
N THR A 211 -18.55 3.63 -12.51
CA THR A 211 -19.41 3.68 -11.31
C THR A 211 -18.78 3.10 -10.04
N TRP A 212 -17.51 2.69 -10.09
CA TRP A 212 -16.76 2.13 -8.95
C TRP A 212 -15.70 3.08 -8.36
N VAL A 213 -15.47 4.25 -8.96
CA VAL A 213 -14.43 5.21 -8.50
C VAL A 213 -15.09 6.45 -7.90
N SER A 214 -14.99 6.59 -6.58
CA SER A 214 -15.44 7.76 -5.84
C SER A 214 -14.83 9.08 -6.38
N ASN A 215 -15.58 10.17 -6.30
CA ASN A 215 -15.08 11.50 -6.73
C ASN A 215 -13.82 11.89 -5.94
N ALA A 216 -13.78 11.58 -4.65
CA ALA A 216 -12.59 11.77 -3.83
C ALA A 216 -11.38 10.97 -4.36
N LYS A 217 -11.57 9.73 -4.82
CA LYS A 217 -10.48 8.95 -5.43
C LYS A 217 -9.97 9.54 -6.73
N ARG A 218 -10.85 10.20 -7.51
CA ARG A 218 -10.41 10.94 -8.70
C ARG A 218 -9.65 12.21 -8.33
N ALA A 219 -10.16 12.96 -7.34
CA ALA A 219 -9.53 14.18 -6.86
C ALA A 219 -8.18 13.93 -6.19
N SER A 220 -7.98 12.77 -5.53
CA SER A 220 -6.72 12.43 -4.85
C SER A 220 -5.62 11.87 -5.76
N LYS A 221 -5.94 11.34 -6.95
CA LYS A 221 -4.94 10.70 -7.83
C LYS A 221 -3.75 11.59 -8.20
N ASN A 222 -3.94 12.91 -8.29
CA ASN A 222 -2.89 13.86 -8.61
C ASN A 222 -2.15 14.40 -7.37
N LEU A 223 -2.52 13.95 -6.18
CA LEU A 223 -1.94 14.39 -4.91
C LEU A 223 -0.96 13.33 -4.42
N PRO A 224 0.35 13.58 -4.40
CA PRO A 224 1.35 12.55 -4.06
C PRO A 224 1.31 12.11 -2.59
N HIS A 225 0.78 12.97 -1.71
CA HIS A 225 0.68 12.73 -0.28
C HIS A 225 -0.67 12.14 0.15
N VAL A 226 -1.70 12.19 -0.70
CA VAL A 226 -3.02 11.64 -0.36
C VAL A 226 -3.26 10.34 -1.09
N GLN A 227 -3.61 9.30 -0.35
CA GLN A 227 -3.93 8.01 -0.92
C GLN A 227 -5.28 7.53 -0.40
N ILE A 228 -6.23 7.36 -1.31
CA ILE A 228 -7.53 6.76 -1.01
C ILE A 228 -7.52 5.31 -1.44
N MET A 229 -7.83 4.42 -0.50
CA MET A 229 -7.87 2.98 -0.73
C MET A 229 -9.01 2.32 0.02
N ASN A 230 -9.35 1.12 -0.43
CA ASN A 230 -10.33 0.31 0.28
C ASN A 230 -9.73 -0.24 1.59
N GLN A 231 -10.54 -0.40 2.64
CA GLN A 231 -10.12 -1.00 3.92
C GLN A 231 -9.48 -2.40 3.76
N PHE A 232 -9.88 -3.18 2.75
CA PHE A 232 -9.25 -4.47 2.44
C PHE A 232 -7.81 -4.33 1.96
N GLY A 233 -7.50 -3.23 1.25
CA GLY A 233 -6.15 -2.90 0.77
C GLY A 233 -5.23 -2.29 1.83
N LEU A 234 -5.79 -1.94 3.00
CA LEU A 234 -5.06 -1.31 4.09
C LEU A 234 -3.90 -2.19 4.57
N ASN A 235 -2.70 -1.62 4.58
CA ASN A 235 -1.46 -2.35 4.81
C ASN A 235 -0.53 -1.58 5.77
N VAL A 236 0.38 -2.29 6.44
CA VAL A 236 1.28 -1.71 7.46
C VAL A 236 2.20 -0.64 6.88
N TYR A 237 2.83 -0.90 5.73
CA TYR A 237 3.71 0.05 5.06
C TYR A 237 3.04 1.40 4.81
N ASP A 238 1.83 1.41 4.25
CA ASP A 238 1.13 2.62 3.88
C ASP A 238 0.64 3.37 5.12
N ILE A 239 0.16 2.66 6.17
CA ILE A 239 -0.19 3.31 7.46
C ILE A 239 1.01 4.03 8.07
N LEU A 240 2.21 3.45 7.99
CA LEU A 240 3.41 4.08 8.54
C LEU A 240 3.96 5.20 7.66
N TRP A 241 3.80 5.07 6.34
CA TRP A 241 4.22 6.09 5.37
C TRP A 241 3.41 7.37 5.49
N HIS A 242 2.10 7.23 5.71
CA HIS A 242 1.18 8.35 5.89
C HIS A 242 1.19 8.82 7.34
N ARG A 243 1.12 10.13 7.57
CA ARG A 243 1.12 10.72 8.91
C ARG A 243 -0.23 10.52 9.58
N SER A 244 -1.31 10.79 8.85
CA SER A 244 -2.69 10.71 9.34
C SER A 244 -3.48 9.63 8.62
N LEU A 245 -4.41 9.01 9.34
CA LEU A 245 -5.30 7.97 8.84
C LEU A 245 -6.75 8.48 8.97
N ALA A 246 -7.41 8.69 7.85
CA ALA A 246 -8.84 9.01 7.80
C ALA A 246 -9.64 7.73 7.51
N LEU A 247 -10.66 7.45 8.31
CA LEU A 247 -11.53 6.28 8.13
C LEU A 247 -12.99 6.72 8.11
N THR A 248 -13.80 6.10 7.25
CA THR A 248 -15.26 6.20 7.41
C THR A 248 -15.74 5.24 8.49
N PRO A 249 -16.87 5.53 9.19
CA PRO A 249 -17.47 4.61 10.14
C PRO A 249 -17.65 3.19 9.55
N ASP A 250 -18.19 3.10 8.34
CA ASP A 250 -18.38 1.82 7.65
C ASP A 250 -17.04 1.08 7.43
N ALA A 251 -16.01 1.81 6.99
CA ALA A 251 -14.69 1.23 6.76
C ALA A 251 -14.04 0.75 8.06
N LEU A 252 -14.27 1.46 9.17
CA LEU A 252 -13.84 1.04 10.51
C LEU A 252 -14.54 -0.27 10.91
N GLU A 253 -15.86 -0.36 10.77
CA GLU A 253 -16.62 -1.58 11.09
C GLU A 253 -16.11 -2.78 10.28
N ALA A 254 -15.98 -2.63 8.97
CA ALA A 254 -15.45 -3.70 8.12
C ALA A 254 -13.99 -4.07 8.45
N LEU A 255 -13.17 -3.09 8.86
CA LEU A 255 -11.81 -3.34 9.32
C LEU A 255 -11.80 -4.16 10.62
N VAL A 256 -12.66 -3.81 11.57
CA VAL A 256 -12.83 -4.53 12.84
C VAL A 256 -13.29 -5.96 12.58
N LEU A 257 -14.34 -6.16 11.78
CA LEU A 257 -14.84 -7.47 11.37
C LEU A 257 -13.73 -8.33 10.75
N ARG A 258 -12.91 -7.76 9.86
CA ARG A 258 -11.79 -8.47 9.21
C ARG A 258 -10.71 -8.91 10.21
N LEU A 259 -10.42 -8.07 11.20
CA LEU A 259 -9.39 -8.32 12.20
C LEU A 259 -9.84 -9.32 13.26
N ASP A 260 -11.14 -9.37 13.55
CA ASP A 260 -11.73 -10.32 14.51
C ASP A 260 -12.06 -11.67 13.87
N ALA A 261 -12.38 -11.71 12.57
CA ALA A 261 -12.70 -12.95 11.86
C ALA A 261 -11.63 -14.03 12.09
N PRO A 262 -11.99 -15.27 12.48
CA PRO A 262 -11.03 -16.31 12.79
C PRO A 262 -10.14 -16.63 11.59
N ILE A 263 -8.85 -16.83 11.83
CA ILE A 263 -7.91 -17.19 10.76
C ILE A 263 -8.16 -18.65 10.42
N LYS A 264 -8.78 -18.89 9.26
CA LYS A 264 -8.87 -20.25 8.67
C LYS A 264 -7.45 -20.81 8.56
N ARG A 265 -7.24 -21.98 9.17
CA ARG A 265 -5.97 -22.70 9.21
C ARG A 265 -5.56 -23.13 7.82
#